data_AF-A0A163V8R4-F1
#
_entry.id   AF-A0A163V8R4-F1
#
_cell.length_a   1.000
_cell.length_b   1.000
_cell.length_c   1.000
_cell.angle_alpha   90.00
_cell.angle_beta   90.00
_cell.angle_gamma   90.00
#
_symmetry.space_group_name_H-M   'P 1'
#
loop_
_entity.id
_entity.type
_entity.pdbx_description
1 polymer ?
#
loop_
_entity_poly.entity_id
_entity_poly.type
_entity_poly.pdbx_seq_one_letter_code
_entity_poly.pdbx_strand_id
1 'polypeptide(L)'
;MPYTPDSYAAIVASALKSELGQTHRAVKTIRRWTGAAERTATNWLNAETGPSGPHLAMLAQHSDTVLEAFLIMAGRERVIVDFQLLQVRAKLVAAIAAIDSVLDVPRHESY
;
A
#
# COMPACT_ATOMS: atom_id res chain seq x y z
N MET A 1 -12.68 1.34 17.85
CA MET A 1 -12.30 2.71 18.29
C MET A 1 -12.86 3.70 17.28
N PRO A 2 -13.58 4.75 17.68
CA PRO A 2 -13.96 5.80 16.74
C PRO A 2 -12.71 6.61 16.34
N TYR A 3 -12.52 6.84 15.04
CA TYR A 3 -11.41 7.67 14.56
C TYR A 3 -11.72 9.15 14.80
N THR A 4 -10.87 9.82 15.57
CA THR A 4 -10.86 11.29 15.64
C THR A 4 -10.18 11.86 14.40
N PRO A 5 -10.44 13.13 14.03
CA PRO A 5 -9.74 13.80 12.93
C PRO A 5 -8.21 13.70 13.03
N ASP A 6 -7.66 13.83 14.24
CA ASP A 6 -6.22 13.75 14.48
C ASP A 6 -5.68 12.34 14.27
N SER A 7 -6.37 11.31 14.78
CA SER A 7 -5.97 9.92 14.58
C SER A 7 -6.06 9.51 13.11
N TYR A 8 -7.09 9.98 12.39
CA TYR A 8 -7.25 9.79 10.97
C TYR A 8 -6.12 10.45 10.17
N ALA A 9 -5.81 11.71 10.47
CA ALA A 9 -4.72 12.45 9.83
C ALA A 9 -3.37 11.74 10.07
N ALA A 10 -3.11 11.28 11.30
CA ALA A 10 -1.88 10.58 11.65
C ALA A 10 -1.71 9.25 10.89
N ILE A 11 -2.78 8.45 10.77
CA ILE A 11 -2.77 7.18 10.05
C ILE A 11 -2.48 7.41 8.56
N VAL A 12 -3.18 8.35 7.92
CA VAL A 12 -2.97 8.66 6.51
C VAL A 12 -1.58 9.25 6.26
N ALA A 13 -1.11 10.14 7.13
CA ALA A 13 0.24 10.69 7.06
C ALA A 13 1.31 9.60 7.15
N SER A 14 1.13 8.63 8.05
CA SER A 14 2.03 7.50 8.21
C SER A 14 2.12 6.67 6.92
N ALA A 15 0.96 6.32 6.33
CA ALA A 15 0.89 5.57 5.07
C ALA A 15 1.56 6.32 3.90
N LEU A 16 1.30 7.62 3.77
CA LEU A 16 1.94 8.45 2.75
C LEU A 16 3.45 8.52 2.92
N LYS A 17 3.93 8.62 4.17
CA LYS A 17 5.36 8.69 4.48
C LYS A 17 6.09 7.38 4.24
N SER A 18 5.48 6.24 4.55
CA SER A 18 6.10 4.94 4.29
C SER A 18 6.24 4.67 2.80
N GLU A 19 5.30 5.14 1.98
CA GLU A 19 5.35 4.93 0.53
C GLU A 19 6.17 5.98 -0.22
N LEU A 20 6.00 7.27 0.09
CA LEU A 20 6.59 8.38 -0.67
C LEU A 20 7.81 9.03 0.01
N GLY A 21 8.05 8.71 1.28
CA GLY A 21 9.04 9.39 2.13
C GLY A 21 8.59 10.78 2.58
N GLN A 22 9.49 11.50 3.26
CA GLN A 22 9.26 12.85 3.80
C GLN A 22 10.00 13.93 3.02
N THR A 23 9.73 14.04 1.71
CA THR A 23 10.44 14.98 0.84
C THR A 23 9.49 15.88 0.07
N HIS A 24 10.01 16.98 -0.48
CA HIS A 24 9.27 17.84 -1.42
C HIS A 24 8.71 17.06 -2.63
N ARG A 25 9.36 15.94 -2.99
CA ARG A 25 8.86 15.04 -4.04
C ARG A 25 7.53 14.38 -3.64
N ALA A 26 7.36 13.99 -2.38
CA ALA A 26 6.11 13.41 -1.88
C ALA A 26 4.94 14.40 -2.03
N VAL A 27 5.16 15.67 -1.66
CA VAL A 27 4.17 16.75 -1.84
C VAL A 27 3.77 16.88 -3.32
N LYS A 28 4.75 16.92 -4.24
CA LYS A 28 4.46 17.01 -5.69
C LYS A 28 3.67 15.80 -6.20
N THR A 29 4.00 14.60 -5.74
CA THR A 29 3.28 13.36 -6.12
C THR A 29 1.83 13.41 -5.63
N ILE A 30 1.61 13.75 -4.36
CA ILE A 30 0.26 13.87 -3.77
C ILE A 30 -0.59 14.87 -4.56
N ARG A 31 -0.04 16.04 -4.88
CA ARG A 31 -0.74 17.05 -5.69
C ARG A 31 -1.08 16.53 -7.08
N ARG A 32 -0.17 15.80 -7.72
CA ARG A 32 -0.42 15.20 -9.03
C ARG A 32 -1.55 14.17 -8.99
N TRP A 33 -1.62 13.36 -7.94
CA TRP A 33 -2.68 12.35 -7.78
C TRP A 33 -4.05 12.96 -7.44
N THR A 34 -4.07 14.06 -6.69
CA THR A 34 -5.30 14.53 -6.04
C THR A 34 -5.78 15.89 -6.52
N GLY A 35 -4.96 16.64 -7.25
CA GLY A 35 -5.24 18.04 -7.61
C GLY A 35 -5.15 19.03 -6.43
N ALA A 36 -4.78 18.57 -5.24
CA ALA A 36 -4.76 19.40 -4.04
C ALA A 36 -3.73 20.54 -4.12
N ALA A 37 -3.98 21.60 -3.37
CA ALA A 37 -3.01 22.68 -3.18
C ALA A 37 -1.78 22.18 -2.40
N GLU A 38 -0.66 22.89 -2.56
CA GLU A 38 0.60 22.50 -1.92
C GLU A 38 0.52 22.51 -0.39
N ARG A 39 -0.05 23.57 0.19
CA ARG A 39 -0.31 23.64 1.64
C ARG A 39 -1.12 22.43 2.10
N THR A 40 -2.17 22.06 1.39
CA THR A 40 -3.05 20.94 1.73
C THR A 40 -2.29 19.60 1.72
N ALA A 41 -1.51 19.34 0.68
CA ALA A 41 -0.69 18.13 0.58
C ALA A 41 0.39 18.07 1.68
N THR A 42 1.01 19.21 2.00
CA THR A 42 1.96 19.31 3.11
C THR A 42 1.28 19.05 4.46
N ASN A 43 0.08 19.60 4.69
CA ASN A 43 -0.66 19.37 5.91
C ASN A 43 -1.01 17.89 6.11
N TRP A 44 -1.37 17.18 5.03
CA TRP A 44 -1.62 15.74 5.09
C TRP A 44 -0.37 14.94 5.43
N LEU A 45 0.79 15.30 4.87
CA LEU A 45 2.06 14.68 5.26
C LEU A 45 2.43 15.01 6.70
N ASN A 46 2.12 16.19 7.20
CA ASN A 46 2.43 16.57 8.58
C ASN A 46 1.41 16.06 9.60
N ALA A 47 0.35 15.36 9.16
CA ALA A 47 -0.79 15.01 10.00
C ALA A 47 -1.52 16.22 10.65
N GLU A 48 -1.35 17.43 10.09
CA GLU A 48 -2.04 18.64 10.56
C GLU A 48 -3.54 18.58 10.23
N THR A 49 -3.88 18.00 9.07
CA THR A 49 -5.25 17.71 8.66
C THR A 49 -5.28 16.40 7.88
N GLY A 50 -6.42 15.73 7.85
CA GLY A 50 -6.64 14.58 6.98
C GLY A 50 -7.22 14.98 5.61
N PRO A 51 -7.08 14.14 4.58
CA PRO A 51 -7.76 14.37 3.31
C PRO A 51 -9.28 14.21 3.48
N SER A 52 -10.06 14.98 2.71
CA SER A 52 -11.51 14.73 2.60
C SER A 52 -11.78 13.40 1.88
N GLY A 53 -12.99 12.85 2.00
CA GLY A 53 -13.38 11.59 1.35
C GLY A 53 -12.96 11.46 -0.13
N PRO A 54 -13.23 12.46 -1.02
CA PRO A 54 -12.79 12.40 -2.41
C PRO A 54 -11.28 12.35 -2.59
N HIS A 55 -10.52 13.15 -1.82
CA HIS A 55 -9.07 13.15 -1.87
C HIS A 55 -8.49 11.84 -1.32
N LEU A 56 -9.10 11.26 -0.29
CA LEU A 56 -8.71 9.95 0.21
C LEU A 56 -8.91 8.87 -0.84
N ALA A 57 -10.04 8.89 -1.56
CA ALA A 57 -10.31 7.93 -2.65
C ALA A 57 -9.27 8.05 -3.78
N MET A 58 -8.90 9.27 -4.17
CA MET A 58 -7.83 9.49 -5.17
C MET A 58 -6.47 9.01 -4.66
N LEU A 59 -6.14 9.22 -3.39
CA LEU A 59 -4.90 8.68 -2.81
C LEU A 59 -4.90 7.15 -2.80
N ALA A 60 -5.99 6.53 -2.34
CA ALA A 60 -6.13 5.07 -2.29
C ALA A 60 -6.15 4.41 -3.69
N GLN A 61 -6.51 5.15 -4.75
CA GLN A 61 -6.40 4.68 -6.12
C GLN A 61 -4.94 4.54 -6.58
N HIS A 62 -4.03 5.34 -6.02
CA HIS A 62 -2.63 5.42 -6.44
C HIS A 62 -1.63 4.84 -5.44
N SER A 63 -2.05 4.63 -4.19
CA SER A 63 -1.22 4.17 -3.08
C SER A 63 -1.88 3.00 -2.37
N ASP A 64 -1.29 1.81 -2.53
CA ASP A 64 -1.71 0.59 -1.85
C ASP A 64 -1.62 0.75 -0.32
N THR A 65 -0.63 1.50 0.16
CA THR A 65 -0.46 1.75 1.59
C THR A 65 -1.60 2.60 2.17
N VAL A 66 -2.05 3.62 1.43
CA VAL A 66 -3.20 4.45 1.85
C VAL A 66 -4.50 3.64 1.78
N LEU A 67 -4.66 2.78 0.76
CA LEU A 67 -5.80 1.87 0.67
C LEU A 67 -5.83 0.90 1.86
N GLU A 68 -4.70 0.29 2.20
CA GLU A 68 -4.56 -0.59 3.37
C GLU A 68 -4.92 0.13 4.67
N ALA A 69 -4.37 1.32 4.88
CA ALA A 69 -4.69 2.14 6.03
C ALA A 69 -6.20 2.45 6.12
N PHE A 70 -6.84 2.79 5.01
CA PHE A 70 -8.28 3.04 4.97
C PHE A 70 -9.11 1.78 5.28
N LEU A 71 -8.73 0.62 4.75
CA LEU A 71 -9.42 -0.65 5.00
C LEU A 71 -9.28 -1.09 6.46
N ILE A 72 -8.11 -0.90 7.08
CA ILE A 72 -7.92 -1.12 8.52
C ILE A 72 -8.84 -0.17 9.32
N MET A 73 -8.91 1.10 8.92
CA MET A 73 -9.84 2.04 9.55
C MET A 73 -11.31 1.64 9.38
N ALA A 74 -11.67 1.04 8.26
CA ALA A 74 -13.00 0.52 8.00
C ALA A 74 -13.32 -0.81 8.70
N GLY A 75 -12.38 -1.40 9.46
CA GLY A 75 -12.55 -2.74 10.07
C GLY A 75 -12.61 -3.85 9.03
N ARG A 76 -11.95 -3.66 7.88
CA ARG A 76 -11.88 -4.58 6.74
C ARG A 76 -10.48 -5.13 6.52
N GLU A 77 -9.68 -5.21 7.58
CA GLU A 77 -8.32 -5.74 7.54
C GLU A 77 -8.26 -7.18 7.01
N ARG A 78 -9.32 -7.99 7.21
CA ARG A 78 -9.38 -9.36 6.68
C ARG A 78 -9.28 -9.43 5.16
N VAL A 79 -9.84 -8.45 4.44
CA VAL A 79 -9.74 -8.40 2.96
C VAL A 79 -8.28 -8.26 2.52
N ILE A 80 -7.47 -7.53 3.28
CA ILE A 80 -6.03 -7.36 3.02
C ILE A 80 -5.30 -8.67 3.30
N VAL A 81 -5.58 -9.29 4.45
CA VAL A 81 -4.97 -10.56 4.86
C VAL A 81 -5.26 -11.66 3.84
N ASP A 82 -6.50 -11.77 3.38
CA ASP A 82 -6.90 -12.77 2.38
C ASP A 82 -6.17 -12.54 1.04
N PHE A 83 -6.07 -11.29 0.58
CA PHE A 83 -5.34 -10.95 -0.65
C PHE A 83 -3.83 -11.22 -0.52
N GLN A 84 -3.20 -10.81 0.58
CA GLN A 84 -1.79 -11.05 0.83
C GLN A 84 -1.49 -12.55 0.95
N LEU A 85 -2.35 -13.33 1.60
CA LEU A 85 -2.21 -14.78 1.73
C LEU A 85 -2.31 -15.47 0.36
N LEU A 86 -3.25 -15.05 -0.50
CA LEU A 86 -3.36 -15.55 -1.87
C LEU A 86 -2.10 -15.23 -2.69
N GLN A 87 -1.56 -14.02 -2.56
CA GLN A 87 -0.30 -13.63 -3.22
C GLN A 87 0.90 -14.45 -2.73
N VAL A 88 1.03 -14.64 -1.41
CA VAL A 88 2.10 -15.46 -0.81
C VAL A 88 1.99 -16.90 -1.28
N ARG A 89 0.78 -17.47 -1.29
CA ARG A 89 0.52 -18.83 -1.80
C ARG A 89 0.95 -18.95 -3.27
N ALA A 90 0.61 -17.98 -4.11
CA ALA A 90 0.99 -17.99 -5.52
C ALA A 90 2.52 -17.97 -5.71
N LYS A 91 3.22 -17.10 -4.96
CA LYS A 91 4.69 -17.04 -4.97
C LYS A 91 5.32 -18.36 -4.49
N LEU A 92 4.75 -18.97 -3.45
CA LEU A 92 5.23 -20.25 -2.93
C LEU A 92 5.06 -21.38 -3.96
N VAL A 93 3.91 -21.47 -4.62
CA VAL A 93 3.67 -22.45 -5.69
C VAL A 93 4.66 -22.28 -6.84
N ALA A 94 4.92 -21.04 -7.26
CA ALA A 94 5.91 -20.76 -8.30
C ALA A 94 7.34 -21.17 -7.88
N ALA A 95 7.71 -20.91 -6.62
CA ALA A 95 9.00 -21.33 -6.09
C ALA A 95 9.15 -22.85 -6.04
N ILE A 96 8.10 -23.57 -5.63
CA ILE A 96 8.08 -25.05 -5.64
C ILE A 96 8.25 -25.57 -7.07
N ALA A 97 7.49 -25.04 -8.03
CA ALA A 97 7.60 -25.47 -9.43
C ALA A 97 9.00 -25.23 -10.01
N ALA A 98 9.66 -24.14 -9.62
CA ALA A 98 11.04 -23.87 -10.00
C ALA A 98 12.01 -24.91 -9.39
N ILE A 99 11.82 -25.30 -8.13
CA ILE A 99 12.62 -26.37 -7.50
C ILE A 99 12.42 -27.68 -8.25
N ASP A 100 11.18 -28.06 -8.53
CA ASP A 100 10.85 -29.31 -9.23
C ASP A 100 11.50 -29.36 -10.61
N SER A 101 11.51 -28.25 -11.37
CA SER A 101 12.18 -28.19 -12.68
C SER A 101 13.69 -28.42 -12.64
N VAL A 102 14.35 -28.08 -11.53
CA VAL A 102 15.79 -28.33 -11.33
C VAL A 102 16.03 -29.79 -10.92
N LEU A 103 15.09 -30.39 -10.19
CA LEU A 103 15.17 -31.79 -9.77
C LEU A 103 14.81 -32.76 -10.90
N ASP A 104 13.95 -32.36 -11.82
CA ASP A 104 13.50 -33.17 -12.96
C ASP A 104 14.48 -33.17 -14.15
N VAL A 105 15.72 -32.70 -13.95
CA VAL A 105 16.79 -32.77 -14.96
C VAL A 105 17.06 -34.26 -15.27
N PRO A 106 16.78 -34.75 -16.48
CA PRO A 106 17.06 -36.14 -16.84
C PRO A 106 18.57 -36.35 -16.75
N ARG A 107 19.01 -37.27 -15.87
CA ARG A 107 20.37 -37.80 -15.98
C ARG A 107 20.42 -38.51 -17.33
N HIS A 108 21.10 -37.90 -18.30
CA HIS A 108 21.45 -38.56 -19.55
C HIS A 108 22.17 -39.87 -19.20
N GLU A 109 21.46 -40.99 -19.32
CA GLU A 109 22.05 -42.32 -19.37
C GLU A 109 22.83 -42.40 -20.69
N SER A 110 24.11 -42.07 -20.62
CA SER A 110 25.07 -42.36 -21.67
C SER A 110 25.31 -43.87 -21.68
N TYR A 111 24.79 -44.52 -22.72
CA TYR A 111 25.16 -45.88 -23.12
C TYR A 111 26.35 -45.84 -24.08
#